data_AF-A0ABD5ST67-F1
#
_entry.id   AF-A0ABD5ST67-F1
#
_cell.length_a   1.000
_cell.length_b   1.000
_cell.length_c   1.000
_cell.angle_alpha   90.00
_cell.angle_beta   90.00
_cell.angle_gamma   90.00
#
_symmetry.space_group_name_H-M   'P 1'
#
loop_
_entity.id
_entity.type
_entity.pdbx_description
1 polymer ?
#
loop_
_entity_poly.entity_id
_entity_poly.type
_entity_poly.pdbx_seq_one_letter_code
_entity_poly.pdbx_strand_id
1 'polypeptide(L)'
;MTDAAASLSVRRLSEWDAAELQALTAEYGSPLYVLDLERVRENYRRLEAAFPDADILYAVKANALGDVLSTLREAGAGLECASAGEVKRALEAGASGSEIHYTAVNPPADDLDWIVDAWADHPELTVTAGSEDTIDRLADRGYTGRLCLRVNPGIGAGHHEKVRTGAAAKFGVPAERAVDVL
;
A
#
# COMPACT_ATOMS: atom_id res chain seq x y z
N MET A 1 18.69 -16.06 11.75
CA MET A 1 19.57 -14.98 11.26
C MET A 1 19.78 -15.21 9.78
N THR A 2 19.02 -14.53 8.94
CA THR A 2 19.21 -14.56 7.48
C THR A 2 20.56 -13.92 7.17
N ASP A 3 21.43 -14.66 6.49
CA ASP A 3 22.74 -14.19 6.09
C ASP A 3 22.60 -12.95 5.19
N ALA A 4 23.13 -11.81 5.64
CA ALA A 4 23.08 -10.56 4.88
C ALA A 4 23.81 -10.68 3.53
N ALA A 5 24.68 -11.69 3.35
CA ALA A 5 25.32 -11.99 2.07
C ALA A 5 24.37 -12.63 1.03
N ALA A 6 23.24 -13.21 1.45
CA ALA A 6 22.22 -13.76 0.54
C ALA A 6 21.23 -12.71 0.01
N SER A 7 21.32 -11.47 0.51
CA SER A 7 20.59 -10.34 -0.05
C SER A 7 21.22 -9.93 -1.38
N LEU A 8 20.61 -10.34 -2.50
CA LEU A 8 20.94 -9.78 -3.81
C LEU A 8 20.92 -8.24 -3.74
N SER A 9 21.95 -7.61 -4.31
CA SER A 9 22.02 -6.15 -4.41
C SER A 9 20.81 -5.60 -5.16
N VAL A 10 20.43 -4.35 -4.86
CA VAL A 10 19.52 -3.57 -5.70
C VAL A 10 20.04 -3.65 -7.13
N ARG A 11 19.19 -4.06 -8.08
CA ARG A 11 19.62 -4.17 -9.47
C ARG A 11 20.08 -2.80 -9.96
N ARG A 12 21.36 -2.65 -10.26
CA ARG A 12 21.92 -1.39 -10.75
C ARG A 12 21.60 -1.25 -12.23
N LEU A 13 21.54 -0.02 -12.72
CA LEU A 13 21.41 0.23 -14.16
C LEU A 13 22.46 -0.52 -14.98
N SER A 14 23.66 -0.73 -14.43
CA SER A 14 24.74 -1.50 -15.04
C SER A 14 24.44 -2.99 -15.24
N GLU A 15 23.37 -3.51 -14.66
CA GLU A 15 22.93 -4.91 -14.80
C GLU A 15 21.84 -5.08 -15.84
N TRP A 16 21.38 -3.99 -16.47
CA TRP A 16 20.51 -4.01 -17.63
C TRP A 16 21.34 -4.06 -18.92
N ASP A 17 20.87 -4.80 -19.93
CA ASP A 17 21.52 -4.79 -21.24
C ASP A 17 21.31 -3.43 -21.92
N ALA A 18 22.42 -2.74 -22.20
CA ALA A 18 22.39 -1.44 -22.85
C ALA A 18 21.82 -1.51 -24.28
N ALA A 19 22.03 -2.62 -25.00
CA ALA A 19 21.49 -2.79 -26.35
C ALA A 19 19.97 -2.94 -26.30
N GLU A 20 19.46 -3.73 -25.36
CA GLU A 20 18.02 -3.88 -25.11
C GLU A 20 17.36 -2.53 -24.74
N LEU A 21 17.94 -1.78 -23.80
CA LEU A 21 17.42 -0.46 -23.43
C LEU A 21 17.39 0.53 -24.59
N GLN A 22 18.40 0.51 -25.47
CA GLN A 22 18.43 1.33 -26.69
C GLN A 22 17.38 0.89 -27.69
N ALA A 23 17.14 -0.41 -27.85
CA ALA A 23 16.09 -0.94 -28.72
C ALA A 23 14.70 -0.50 -28.24
N LEU A 24 14.41 -0.62 -26.93
CA LEU A 24 13.18 -0.13 -26.33
C LEU A 24 13.01 1.38 -26.53
N THR A 25 14.08 2.15 -26.38
CA THR A 25 14.04 3.60 -26.60
C THR A 25 13.77 3.95 -28.07
N ALA A 26 14.33 3.18 -29.01
CA ALA A 26 14.08 3.37 -30.44
C ALA A 26 12.63 3.03 -30.83
N GLU A 27 12.03 2.03 -30.17
CA GLU A 27 10.65 1.61 -30.39
C GLU A 27 9.62 2.56 -29.74
N TYR A 28 9.81 2.92 -28.46
CA TYR A 28 8.82 3.64 -27.65
C TYR A 28 9.13 5.13 -27.46
N GLY A 29 10.30 5.61 -27.89
CA GLY A 29 10.76 6.99 -27.69
C GLY A 29 11.32 7.25 -26.29
N SER A 30 11.71 8.52 -26.01
CA SER A 30 12.18 8.95 -24.69
C SER A 30 11.58 10.29 -24.27
N PRO A 31 11.41 10.56 -22.95
CA PRO A 31 11.79 9.73 -21.80
C PRO A 31 10.91 8.47 -21.62
N LEU A 32 11.53 7.35 -21.24
CA LEU A 32 10.89 6.04 -21.09
C LEU A 32 11.13 5.46 -19.70
N TYR A 33 10.08 4.94 -19.07
CA TYR A 33 10.19 4.09 -17.88
C TYR A 33 10.19 2.62 -18.31
N VAL A 34 11.18 1.86 -17.86
CA VAL A 34 11.28 0.41 -18.07
C VAL A 34 11.21 -0.26 -16.71
N LEU A 35 10.34 -1.25 -16.57
CA LEU A 35 10.10 -1.98 -15.32
C LEU A 35 10.37 -3.47 -15.56
N ASP A 36 11.18 -4.06 -14.68
CA ASP A 36 11.39 -5.50 -14.63
C ASP A 36 10.41 -6.09 -13.60
N LEU A 37 9.36 -6.74 -14.07
CA LEU A 37 8.34 -7.35 -13.22
C LEU A 37 8.88 -8.57 -12.46
N GLU A 38 9.87 -9.29 -13.00
CA GLU A 38 10.51 -10.37 -12.24
C GLU A 38 11.28 -9.79 -11.06
N ARG A 39 11.95 -8.65 -11.23
CA ARG A 39 12.59 -7.95 -10.12
C ARG A 39 11.58 -7.50 -9.05
N VAL A 40 10.39 -7.05 -9.44
CA VAL A 40 9.30 -6.73 -8.49
C VAL A 40 8.95 -7.97 -7.67
N ARG A 41 8.75 -9.11 -8.33
CA ARG A 41 8.44 -10.41 -7.69
C ARG A 41 9.55 -10.91 -6.77
N GLU A 42 10.81 -10.83 -7.20
CA GLU A 42 11.99 -11.21 -6.41
C GLU A 42 12.09 -10.37 -5.12
N ASN A 43 11.86 -9.05 -5.23
CA ASN A 43 11.91 -8.16 -4.07
C ASN A 43 10.80 -8.47 -3.06
N TYR A 44 9.58 -8.77 -3.54
CA TYR A 44 8.48 -9.20 -2.68
C TYR A 44 8.83 -10.51 -1.94
N ARG A 45 9.22 -11.56 -2.67
CA ARG A 45 9.56 -12.88 -2.09
C ARG A 45 10.66 -12.79 -1.04
N ARG A 46 11.61 -11.89 -1.25
CA ARG A 46 12.67 -11.63 -0.27
C ARG A 46 12.11 -11.03 1.03
N LEU A 47 11.15 -10.12 0.93
CA LEU A 47 10.50 -9.54 2.11
C LEU A 47 9.65 -10.59 2.82
N GLU A 48 8.89 -11.37 2.07
CA GLU A 48 8.08 -12.50 2.56
C GLU A 48 8.92 -13.53 3.32
N ALA A 49 10.04 -13.96 2.74
CA ALA A 49 10.96 -14.89 3.39
C ALA A 49 11.60 -14.33 4.68
N ALA A 50 11.71 -13.01 4.82
CA ALA A 50 12.26 -12.37 6.01
C ALA A 50 11.23 -12.23 7.14
N PHE A 51 9.93 -12.24 6.81
CA PHE A 51 8.82 -12.06 7.73
C PHE A 51 7.74 -13.15 7.50
N PRO A 52 8.04 -14.43 7.75
CA PRO A 52 7.19 -15.56 7.37
C PRO A 52 5.82 -15.59 8.08
N ASP A 53 5.69 -14.89 9.21
CA ASP A 53 4.47 -14.82 10.01
C ASP A 53 3.69 -13.50 9.79
N ALA A 54 4.12 -12.66 8.85
CA ALA A 54 3.51 -11.35 8.61
C ALA A 54 2.80 -11.29 7.26
N ASP A 55 1.63 -10.65 7.24
CA ASP A 55 0.99 -10.23 6.00
C ASP A 55 1.76 -9.04 5.40
N ILE A 56 2.10 -9.15 4.12
CA ILE A 56 2.79 -8.08 3.40
C ILE A 56 1.81 -7.36 2.50
N LEU A 57 1.55 -6.10 2.84
CA LEU A 57 0.72 -5.20 2.05
C LEU A 57 1.61 -4.25 1.24
N TYR A 58 1.55 -4.31 -0.08
CA TYR A 58 2.24 -3.39 -0.95
C TYR A 58 1.54 -2.02 -0.94
N ALA A 59 2.28 -0.96 -0.63
CA ALA A 59 1.77 0.40 -0.70
C ALA A 59 1.60 0.85 -2.17
N VAL A 60 0.37 0.80 -2.68
CA VAL A 60 0.01 0.99 -4.09
C VAL A 60 0.50 2.33 -4.64
N LYS A 61 0.50 3.39 -3.82
CA LYS A 61 1.04 4.72 -4.16
C LYS A 61 2.49 4.73 -4.66
N ALA A 62 3.27 3.69 -4.37
CA ALA A 62 4.64 3.59 -4.85
C ALA A 62 4.72 3.35 -6.37
N ASN A 63 3.84 2.49 -6.90
CA ASN A 63 3.65 2.27 -8.34
C ASN A 63 2.31 1.54 -8.57
N ALA A 64 1.31 2.29 -9.02
CA ALA A 64 -0.06 1.79 -9.20
C ALA A 64 -0.35 1.23 -10.61
N LEU A 65 0.68 0.88 -11.39
CA LEU A 65 0.49 0.27 -12.71
C LEU A 65 -0.10 -1.14 -12.57
N GLY A 66 -1.10 -1.46 -13.39
CA GLY A 66 -1.83 -2.73 -13.33
C GLY A 66 -0.92 -3.97 -13.36
N ASP A 67 0.08 -3.99 -14.25
CA ASP A 67 1.02 -5.12 -14.35
C ASP A 67 1.87 -5.32 -13.08
N VAL A 68 2.22 -4.22 -12.39
CA VAL A 68 2.94 -4.27 -11.12
C VAL A 68 2.04 -4.83 -10.03
N LEU A 69 0.78 -4.36 -9.96
CA LEU A 69 -0.19 -4.83 -8.98
C LEU A 69 -0.56 -6.30 -9.20
N SER A 70 -0.81 -6.73 -10.44
CA SER A 70 -1.08 -8.14 -10.77
C SER A 70 0.12 -9.02 -10.43
N THR A 71 1.34 -8.58 -10.77
CA THR A 71 2.58 -9.31 -10.45
C THR A 71 2.74 -9.53 -8.94
N LEU A 72 2.47 -8.51 -8.13
CA LEU A 72 2.57 -8.59 -6.67
C LEU A 72 1.46 -9.46 -6.07
N ARG A 73 0.21 -9.30 -6.53
CA ARG A 73 -0.93 -10.12 -6.13
C ARG A 73 -0.69 -11.60 -6.44
N GLU A 74 -0.25 -11.92 -7.65
CA GLU A 74 0.11 -13.28 -8.06
C GLU A 74 1.25 -13.87 -7.24
N ALA A 75 2.14 -13.03 -6.71
CA ALA A 75 3.20 -13.44 -5.81
C ALA A 75 2.72 -13.69 -4.38
N GLY A 76 1.51 -13.23 -4.01
CA GLY A 76 0.90 -13.40 -2.68
C GLY A 76 0.77 -12.11 -1.87
N ALA A 77 1.14 -10.94 -2.42
CA ALA A 77 1.04 -9.68 -1.69
C ALA A 77 -0.42 -9.21 -1.55
N GLY A 78 -0.79 -8.72 -0.37
CA GLY A 78 -1.94 -7.83 -0.26
C GLY A 78 -1.59 -6.41 -0.74
N LEU A 79 -2.59 -5.55 -0.85
CA LEU A 79 -2.48 -4.20 -1.41
C LEU A 79 -3.02 -3.15 -0.43
N GLU A 80 -2.15 -2.23 -0.01
CA GLU A 80 -2.52 -1.05 0.79
C GLU A 80 -2.76 0.15 -0.12
N CYS A 81 -3.99 0.67 -0.09
CA CYS A 81 -4.47 1.73 -0.96
C CYS A 81 -4.76 3.00 -0.13
N ALA A 82 -4.19 4.13 -0.53
CA ALA A 82 -4.36 5.41 0.12
C ALA A 82 -5.51 6.26 -0.46
N SER A 83 -6.18 5.80 -1.52
CA SER A 83 -7.31 6.48 -2.18
C SER A 83 -8.29 5.47 -2.80
N ALA A 84 -9.54 5.87 -3.03
CA ALA A 84 -10.54 5.07 -3.73
C ALA A 84 -10.08 4.70 -5.15
N GLY A 85 -9.34 5.59 -5.83
CA GLY A 85 -8.75 5.32 -7.13
C GLY A 85 -7.70 4.20 -7.12
N GLU A 86 -6.96 4.04 -6.01
CA GLU A 86 -6.03 2.92 -5.85
C GLU A 86 -6.74 1.60 -5.56
N VAL A 87 -7.81 1.63 -4.75
CA VAL A 87 -8.68 0.45 -4.55
C VAL A 87 -9.28 -0.01 -5.88
N LYS A 88 -9.78 0.92 -6.70
CA LYS A 88 -10.28 0.62 -8.03
C LYS A 88 -9.23 -0.08 -8.90
N ARG A 89 -7.99 0.43 -8.94
CA ARG A 89 -6.90 -0.20 -9.70
C ARG A 89 -6.52 -1.58 -9.16
N ALA A 90 -6.56 -1.76 -7.84
CA ALA A 90 -6.33 -3.06 -7.22
C ALA A 90 -7.39 -4.10 -7.64
N LEU A 91 -8.67 -3.72 -7.61
CA LEU A 91 -9.78 -4.56 -8.10
C LEU A 91 -9.65 -4.85 -9.61
N GLU A 92 -9.30 -3.85 -10.42
CA GLU A 92 -9.05 -4.01 -11.87
C GLU A 92 -7.85 -4.93 -12.17
N ALA A 93 -6.86 -4.99 -11.27
CA ALA A 93 -5.74 -5.94 -11.31
C ALA A 93 -6.10 -7.33 -10.76
N GLY A 94 -7.38 -7.57 -10.43
CA GLY A 94 -7.90 -8.87 -10.01
C GLY A 94 -7.74 -9.18 -8.52
N ALA A 95 -7.41 -8.20 -7.68
CA ALA A 95 -7.43 -8.39 -6.23
C ALA A 95 -8.87 -8.53 -5.71
N SER A 96 -9.05 -9.41 -4.74
CA SER A 96 -10.28 -9.58 -3.97
C SER A 96 -10.32 -8.63 -2.77
N GLY A 97 -11.50 -8.49 -2.14
CA GLY A 97 -11.65 -7.62 -0.97
C GLY A 97 -10.72 -8.00 0.18
N SER A 98 -10.48 -9.29 0.41
CA SER A 98 -9.60 -9.77 1.48
C SER A 98 -8.12 -9.43 1.27
N GLU A 99 -7.74 -9.12 0.03
CA GLU A 99 -6.38 -8.70 -0.34
C GLU A 99 -6.21 -7.17 -0.28
N ILE A 100 -7.26 -6.38 -0.01
CA ILE A 100 -7.23 -4.92 -0.08
C ILE A 100 -7.44 -4.26 1.28
N HIS A 101 -6.53 -3.34 1.60
CA HIS A 101 -6.61 -2.45 2.76
C HIS A 101 -6.67 -0.99 2.32
N TYR A 102 -7.82 -0.34 2.49
CA TYR A 102 -7.97 1.10 2.26
C TYR A 102 -7.50 1.87 3.49
N THR A 103 -6.35 2.53 3.44
CA THR A 103 -5.76 3.26 4.57
C THR A 103 -5.66 4.76 4.28
N ALA A 104 -6.76 5.48 4.52
CA ALA A 104 -6.83 6.92 4.36
C ALA A 104 -6.91 7.66 5.69
N VAL A 105 -6.13 8.74 5.83
CA VAL A 105 -6.04 9.51 7.08
C VAL A 105 -7.19 10.51 7.21
N ASN A 106 -7.50 11.19 6.11
CA ASN A 106 -8.60 12.13 5.99
C ASN A 106 -9.16 12.04 4.56
N PRO A 107 -9.94 10.98 4.26
CA PRO A 107 -10.46 10.76 2.92
C PRO A 107 -11.49 11.84 2.52
N PRO A 108 -11.52 12.26 1.25
CA PRO A 108 -12.63 13.04 0.69
C PRO A 108 -13.98 12.34 0.88
N ALA A 109 -15.09 13.10 0.83
CA ALA A 109 -16.44 12.52 0.92
C ALA A 109 -16.71 11.51 -0.21
N ASP A 110 -16.41 11.89 -1.45
CA ASP A 110 -16.58 11.05 -2.64
C ASP A 110 -15.78 9.74 -2.55
N ASP A 111 -14.60 9.78 -1.94
CA ASP A 111 -13.78 8.58 -1.68
C ASP A 111 -14.50 7.63 -0.71
N LEU A 112 -15.06 8.15 0.38
CA LEU A 112 -15.82 7.35 1.34
C LEU A 112 -17.10 6.78 0.73
N ASP A 113 -17.85 7.59 -0.03
CA ASP A 113 -19.06 7.14 -0.72
C ASP A 113 -18.74 5.94 -1.63
N TRP A 114 -17.69 6.09 -2.45
CA TRP A 114 -17.25 5.02 -3.35
C TRP A 114 -16.76 3.77 -2.60
N ILE A 115 -16.02 3.94 -1.49
CA ILE A 115 -15.51 2.81 -0.70
C ILE A 115 -16.63 2.04 -0.03
N VAL A 116 -17.67 2.72 0.47
CA VAL A 116 -18.85 2.06 1.06
C VAL A 116 -19.64 1.29 0.00
N ASP A 117 -19.79 1.84 -1.20
CA ASP A 117 -20.40 1.13 -2.34
C ASP A 117 -19.58 -0.11 -2.72
N ALA A 118 -18.25 0.04 -2.86
CA ALA A 118 -17.35 -1.07 -3.20
C ALA A 118 -17.35 -2.17 -2.13
N TRP A 119 -17.50 -1.80 -0.86
CA TRP A 119 -17.60 -2.76 0.25
C TRP A 119 -18.84 -3.66 0.14
N ALA A 120 -19.96 -3.18 -0.41
CA ALA A 120 -21.16 -4.01 -0.59
C ALA A 120 -20.90 -5.23 -1.48
N ASP A 121 -20.05 -5.08 -2.49
CA ASP A 121 -19.62 -6.16 -3.39
C ASP A 121 -18.38 -6.91 -2.87
N HIS A 122 -17.56 -6.26 -2.03
CA HIS A 122 -16.32 -6.79 -1.48
C HIS A 122 -16.29 -6.69 0.05
N PRO A 123 -17.10 -7.48 0.78
CA PRO A 123 -17.31 -7.31 2.22
C PRO A 123 -16.05 -7.58 3.07
N GLU A 124 -15.04 -8.23 2.50
CA GLU A 124 -13.76 -8.52 3.16
C GLU A 124 -12.74 -7.36 3.06
N LEU A 125 -13.05 -6.30 2.30
CA LEU A 125 -12.24 -5.08 2.20
C LEU A 125 -12.10 -4.44 3.59
N THR A 126 -10.85 -4.20 3.97
CA THR A 126 -10.52 -3.58 5.25
C THR A 126 -10.34 -2.08 5.10
N VAL A 127 -11.07 -1.29 5.89
CA VAL A 127 -10.88 0.17 5.98
C VAL A 127 -10.06 0.48 7.23
N THR A 128 -8.94 1.20 7.06
CA THR A 128 -8.14 1.72 8.17
C THR A 128 -8.41 3.20 8.36
N ALA A 129 -9.15 3.55 9.42
CA ALA A 129 -9.45 4.92 9.79
C ALA A 129 -8.23 5.60 10.44
N GLY A 130 -7.88 6.80 9.94
CA GLY A 130 -6.80 7.61 10.52
C GLY A 130 -7.24 8.67 11.53
N SER A 131 -8.55 8.85 11.73
CA SER A 131 -9.13 9.82 12.66
C SER A 131 -10.52 9.39 13.11
N GLU A 132 -10.97 9.93 14.25
CA GLU A 132 -12.34 9.76 14.79
C GLU A 132 -13.40 10.25 13.78
N ASP A 133 -13.17 11.40 13.11
CA ASP A 133 -14.04 11.93 12.05
C ASP A 133 -14.28 10.93 10.91
N THR A 134 -13.25 10.15 10.54
CA THR A 134 -13.41 9.13 9.48
C THR A 134 -14.34 8.00 9.93
N ILE A 135 -14.32 7.64 11.22
CA ILE A 135 -15.20 6.61 11.79
C ILE A 135 -16.65 7.10 11.78
N ASP A 136 -16.89 8.31 12.28
CA ASP A 136 -18.24 8.92 12.30
C ASP A 136 -18.80 9.02 10.88
N ARG A 137 -18.00 9.48 9.92
CA ARG A 137 -18.41 9.62 8.51
C ARG A 137 -18.67 8.28 7.82
N LEU A 138 -17.99 7.21 8.23
CA LEU A 138 -18.27 5.85 7.76
C LEU A 138 -19.58 5.32 8.37
N ALA A 139 -19.81 5.56 9.66
CA ALA A 139 -21.03 5.17 10.35
C ALA A 139 -22.27 5.89 9.79
N ASP A 140 -22.16 7.19 9.48
CA ASP A 140 -23.21 7.99 8.82
C ASP A 140 -23.61 7.43 7.45
N ARG A 141 -22.70 6.71 6.78
CA ARG A 141 -22.92 6.02 5.50
C ARG A 141 -23.40 4.57 5.67
N GLY A 142 -23.58 4.10 6.90
CA GLY A 142 -24.01 2.74 7.19
C GLY A 142 -22.91 1.68 7.00
N TYR A 143 -21.64 2.07 6.98
CA TYR A 143 -20.53 1.11 6.90
C TYR A 143 -20.44 0.26 8.17
N THR A 144 -20.54 -1.06 8.02
CA THR A 144 -20.38 -2.03 9.12
C THR A 144 -19.33 -3.10 8.80
N GLY A 145 -18.39 -2.77 7.91
CA GLY A 145 -17.34 -3.67 7.43
C GLY A 145 -16.16 -3.78 8.39
N ARG A 146 -15.07 -4.40 7.89
CA ARG A 146 -13.83 -4.58 8.65
C ARG A 146 -13.13 -3.23 8.84
N LEU A 147 -13.06 -2.77 10.08
CA LEU A 147 -12.40 -1.53 10.44
C LEU A 147 -11.09 -1.79 11.20
N CYS A 148 -10.04 -1.09 10.83
CA CYS A 148 -8.83 -0.91 11.62
C CYS A 148 -8.71 0.56 12.04
N LEU A 149 -8.10 0.81 13.20
CA LEU A 149 -7.76 2.16 13.64
C LEU A 149 -6.25 2.36 13.54
N ARG A 150 -5.82 3.42 12.86
CA ARG A 150 -4.41 3.82 12.85
C ARG A 150 -4.07 4.53 14.16
N VAL A 151 -3.35 3.84 15.03
CA VAL A 151 -2.89 4.39 16.31
C VAL A 151 -1.57 5.12 16.16
N ASN A 152 -1.46 6.31 16.74
CA ASN A 152 -0.20 7.04 16.92
C ASN A 152 0.40 6.69 18.30
N PRO A 153 1.55 6.00 18.36
CA PRO A 153 2.16 5.60 19.62
C PRO A 153 2.89 6.74 20.36
N GLY A 154 2.88 7.97 19.84
CA GLY A 154 3.60 9.11 20.43
C GLY A 154 5.13 9.04 20.32
N ILE A 155 5.66 7.93 19.78
CA ILE A 155 7.08 7.70 19.54
C ILE A 155 7.28 7.67 18.02
N GLY A 156 8.21 8.49 17.52
CA GLY A 156 8.53 8.55 16.11
C GLY A 156 9.96 8.19 15.77
N ALA A 157 10.14 7.39 14.72
CA ALA A 157 11.44 7.15 14.10
C ALA A 157 11.66 8.14 12.95
N GLY A 158 12.80 8.82 12.93
CA GLY A 158 13.16 9.78 11.89
C GLY A 158 14.49 10.46 12.17
N HIS A 159 15.25 10.77 11.12
CA HIS A 159 16.61 11.31 11.21
C HIS A 159 16.68 12.81 11.61
N HIS A 160 15.55 13.52 11.70
CA HIS A 160 15.49 14.93 12.12
C HIS A 160 14.17 15.26 12.83
N GLU A 161 14.21 16.27 13.71
CA GLU A 161 13.06 16.80 14.49
C GLU A 161 11.83 17.15 13.64
N LYS A 162 12.03 17.53 12.37
CA LYS A 162 10.98 17.87 11.40
C LYS A 162 10.42 16.68 10.59
N VAL A 163 11.01 15.49 10.73
CA VAL A 163 10.66 14.27 9.95
C VAL A 163 10.33 13.09 10.87
N ARG A 164 10.14 13.33 12.18
CA ARG A 164 9.65 12.31 13.10
C ARG A 164 8.15 12.08 12.87
N THR A 165 7.80 11.04 12.12
CA THR A 165 6.43 10.51 12.11
C THR A 165 6.11 9.95 13.49
N GLY A 166 5.18 10.55 14.22
CA GLY A 166 4.80 10.17 15.59
C GLY A 166 4.87 11.34 16.59
N ALA A 167 5.74 12.33 16.36
CA ALA A 167 5.84 13.52 17.23
C ALA A 167 4.90 14.67 16.80
N ALA A 168 4.40 14.66 15.56
CA ALA A 168 3.40 15.61 15.07
C ALA A 168 2.07 14.87 14.79
N ALA A 169 1.01 15.30 15.48
CA ALA A 169 -0.31 14.67 15.61
C ALA A 169 -1.19 14.62 14.34
N LYS A 170 -0.60 14.68 13.13
CA LYS A 170 -1.39 14.71 11.88
C LYS A 170 -1.84 13.33 11.40
N PHE A 171 -1.28 12.25 11.96
CA PHE A 171 -1.54 10.89 11.50
C PHE A 171 -1.94 10.00 12.66
N GLY A 172 -3.14 9.42 12.57
CA GLY A 172 -3.65 8.45 13.53
C GLY A 172 -4.18 9.07 14.82
N VAL A 173 -4.97 8.27 15.54
CA VAL A 173 -5.51 8.63 16.85
C VAL A 173 -4.45 8.34 17.92
N PRO A 174 -4.19 9.27 18.87
CA PRO A 174 -3.27 9.01 19.98
C PRO A 174 -3.61 7.72 20.73
N ALA A 175 -2.59 6.95 21.12
CA ALA A 175 -2.77 5.65 21.77
C ALA A 175 -3.67 5.70 22.99
N GLU A 176 -3.64 6.79 23.75
CA GLU A 176 -4.46 7.00 24.95
C GLU A 176 -5.95 7.14 24.64
N ARG A 177 -6.31 7.58 23.43
CA ARG A 177 -7.70 7.72 22.97
C ARG A 177 -8.19 6.56 22.10
N ALA A 178 -7.32 5.63 21.73
CA ALA A 178 -7.63 4.62 20.73
C ALA A 178 -8.81 3.70 21.13
N VAL A 179 -8.95 3.41 22.43
CA VAL A 179 -10.05 2.59 22.96
C VAL A 179 -11.36 3.39 23.03
N ASP A 180 -11.28 4.72 23.21
CA ASP A 180 -12.47 5.56 23.38
C ASP A 180 -13.23 5.84 22.07
N VAL A 181 -12.59 5.62 20.92
CA VAL A 181 -13.12 5.93 19.58
C VAL A 181 -13.62 4.69 18.81
N LEU A 182 -13.59 3.51 19.43
CA LEU A 182 -14.08 2.23 18.88
C LEU A 182 -15.32 1.78 19.66
#